data_AF-A0A3M7NHH0-F1
#
_entry.id   AF-A0A3M7NHH0-F1
#
_cell.length_a   1.000
_cell.length_b   1.000
_cell.length_c   1.000
_cell.angle_alpha   90.00
_cell.angle_beta   90.00
_cell.angle_gamma   90.00
#
_symmetry.space_group_name_H-M   'P 1'
#
loop_
_entity.id
_entity.type
_entity.pdbx_description
1 polymer ?
#
loop_
_entity_poly.entity_id
_entity_poly.type
_entity_poly.pdbx_seq_one_letter_code
_entity_poly.pdbx_strand_id
1 'polypeptide(L)'
;MSTPPLPPPLSPSLCFSHSALLAFLNSSRNLIDDSISTNLNALSTPSRTSPLSSSSTDPNTTIRQPHPSQRPILRSACDTFITTVLFPSWQAREQLLDYCTAIAQAPDPDDPDAAAREAYNRAGEARVESKNERLDPYSGRFFRKESRAEELAEFCERERVVEDIVRERSWGVVRSRCGVALDEGLAEGRKRPWARAFQKWRDDLRTERGDELD
;
A
#
# COMPACT_ATOMS: atom_id res chain seq x y z
N MET A 1 14.01 13.27 -6.08
CA MET A 1 12.81 12.42 -6.08
C MET A 1 13.07 11.29 -5.11
N SER A 2 12.07 10.90 -4.31
CA SER A 2 12.22 9.78 -3.36
C SER A 2 12.34 8.48 -4.15
N THR A 3 13.47 7.80 -4.04
CA THR A 3 13.67 6.46 -4.63
C THR A 3 12.79 5.47 -3.87
N PRO A 4 12.05 4.57 -4.56
CA PRO A 4 11.28 3.55 -3.87
C PRO A 4 12.21 2.66 -3.04
N PRO A 5 11.84 2.31 -1.79
CA PRO A 5 12.66 1.42 -0.98
C PRO A 5 12.78 0.07 -1.68
N LEU A 6 14.00 -0.47 -1.76
CA LEU A 6 14.21 -1.81 -2.30
C LEU A 6 13.41 -2.80 -1.42
N PRO A 7 12.60 -3.70 -2.00
CA PRO A 7 11.97 -4.74 -1.21
C PRO A 7 13.04 -5.58 -0.49
N PRO A 8 12.86 -5.89 0.80
CA PRO A 8 13.76 -6.78 1.50
C PRO A 8 13.79 -8.15 0.79
N PRO A 9 14.89 -8.91 0.89
CA PRO A 9 14.90 -10.28 0.40
C PRO A 9 13.77 -11.06 1.09
N LEU A 10 12.87 -11.63 0.28
CA LEU A 10 11.72 -12.38 0.77
C LEU A 10 12.21 -13.66 1.46
N SER A 11 11.99 -13.76 2.77
CA SER A 11 12.30 -14.94 3.56
C SER A 11 11.16 -15.25 4.55
N PRO A 12 10.95 -16.52 4.94
CA PRO A 12 9.90 -16.85 5.91
C PRO A 12 10.13 -16.17 7.27
N SER A 13 11.40 -15.99 7.66
CA SER A 13 11.77 -15.31 8.90
C SER A 13 11.33 -13.84 8.94
N LEU A 14 11.24 -13.18 7.78
CA LEU A 14 10.72 -11.82 7.67
C LEU A 14 9.22 -11.79 8.00
N CYS A 15 8.44 -12.77 7.53
CA CYS A 15 7.00 -12.81 7.74
C CYS A 15 6.62 -13.02 9.20
N PHE A 16 7.32 -13.89 9.92
CA PHE A 16 7.07 -14.10 11.35
C PHE A 16 7.62 -12.99 12.26
N SER A 17 8.29 -11.98 11.68
CA SER A 17 8.68 -10.76 12.39
C SER A 17 7.69 -9.63 12.07
N HIS A 18 6.58 -9.58 12.80
CA HIS A 18 5.53 -8.57 12.59
C HIS A 18 6.07 -7.13 12.64
N SER A 19 7.05 -6.86 13.52
CA SER A 19 7.67 -5.54 13.63
C SER A 19 8.47 -5.17 12.37
N ALA A 20 9.21 -6.11 11.78
CA ALA A 20 9.95 -5.88 10.55
C ALA A 20 9.01 -5.67 9.35
N LEU A 21 7.94 -6.47 9.27
CA LEU A 21 6.94 -6.37 8.21
C LEU A 21 6.23 -5.00 8.28
N LEU A 22 5.75 -4.61 9.46
CA LEU A 22 5.14 -3.29 9.69
C LEU A 22 6.12 -2.15 9.41
N ALA A 23 7.39 -2.27 9.82
CA ALA A 23 8.40 -1.24 9.57
C ALA A 23 8.60 -0.99 8.07
N PHE A 24 8.67 -2.06 7.27
CA PHE A 24 8.77 -1.93 5.82
C PHE A 24 7.51 -1.28 5.22
N LEU A 25 6.32 -1.75 5.56
CA LEU A 25 5.07 -1.21 5.02
C LEU A 25 4.91 0.27 5.37
N ASN A 26 5.15 0.64 6.63
CA ASN A 26 5.08 2.02 7.09
C ASN A 26 6.14 2.90 6.42
N SER A 27 7.37 2.41 6.27
CA SER A 27 8.43 3.15 5.57
C SER A 27 8.07 3.40 4.10
N SER A 28 7.60 2.38 3.39
CA SER A 28 7.17 2.49 1.99
C SER A 28 6.00 3.47 1.83
N ARG A 29 4.98 3.39 2.69
CA ARG A 29 3.82 4.30 2.69
C ARG A 29 4.25 5.75 2.97
N ASN A 30 5.07 5.97 4.00
CA ASN A 30 5.55 7.30 4.35
C ASN A 30 6.34 7.97 3.20
N LEU A 31 7.22 7.20 2.55
CA LEU A 31 8.11 7.69 1.49
C LEU A 31 7.38 8.03 0.18
N ILE A 32 6.27 7.36 -0.10
CA ILE A 32 5.59 7.45 -1.41
C ILE A 32 4.18 8.03 -1.27
N ASP A 33 3.34 7.40 -0.45
CA ASP A 33 1.91 7.64 -0.35
C ASP A 33 1.58 8.83 0.58
N ASP A 34 2.12 8.89 1.80
CA ASP A 34 1.86 10.02 2.71
C ASP A 34 2.49 11.32 2.23
N SER A 35 3.64 11.21 1.56
CA SER A 35 4.34 12.33 0.94
C SER A 35 3.95 12.55 -0.54
N ILE A 36 2.87 11.91 -1.03
CA ILE A 36 2.44 11.97 -2.43
C ILE A 36 2.26 13.40 -2.94
N SER A 37 1.67 14.28 -2.13
CA SER A 37 1.47 15.69 -2.50
C SER A 37 2.80 16.42 -2.68
N THR A 38 3.78 16.14 -1.81
CA THR A 38 5.13 16.72 -1.88
C THR A 38 5.86 16.19 -3.11
N ASN A 39 5.79 14.88 -3.35
CA ASN A 39 6.37 14.24 -4.53
C ASN A 39 5.81 14.84 -5.83
N LEU A 40 4.50 15.02 -5.93
CA LEU A 40 3.85 15.63 -7.09
C LEU A 40 4.15 17.12 -7.24
N ASN A 41 4.21 17.89 -6.14
CA ASN A 41 4.60 19.29 -6.20
C ASN A 41 6.04 19.46 -6.72
N ALA A 42 6.95 18.53 -6.41
CA ALA A 42 8.31 18.55 -6.92
C ALA A 42 8.40 18.28 -8.44
N LEU A 43 7.36 17.67 -9.04
CA LEU A 43 7.24 17.52 -10.50
C LEU A 43 6.80 18.82 -11.18
N SER A 44 6.21 19.76 -10.44
CA SER A 44 5.87 21.07 -10.98
C SER A 44 7.15 21.86 -11.19
N THR A 45 7.56 22.05 -12.44
CA THR A 45 8.67 22.94 -12.75
C THR A 45 8.24 24.36 -12.42
N PRO A 46 9.05 25.15 -11.69
CA PRO A 46 8.85 26.59 -11.73
C PRO A 46 9.00 26.99 -13.20
N SER A 47 8.01 27.69 -13.74
CA SER A 47 8.18 28.40 -15.00
C SER A 47 9.52 29.10 -14.88
N ARG A 48 10.49 28.72 -15.72
CA ARG A 48 11.68 29.54 -15.93
C ARG A 48 11.10 30.85 -16.38
N THR A 49 10.96 31.79 -15.45
CA THR A 49 10.75 33.19 -15.77
C THR A 49 11.79 33.48 -16.82
N SER A 50 11.28 33.83 -17.99
CA SER A 50 12.03 34.50 -19.04
C SER A 50 13.09 35.39 -18.38
N PRO A 51 14.35 35.42 -18.87
CA PRO A 51 15.31 36.40 -18.37
C PRO A 51 14.62 37.76 -18.41
N LEU A 52 14.56 38.44 -17.26
CA LEU A 52 13.97 39.76 -17.15
C LEU A 52 14.56 40.62 -18.27
N SER A 53 13.74 40.97 -19.26
CA SER A 53 13.91 42.25 -19.93
C SER A 53 13.61 43.29 -18.86
N SER A 54 14.68 43.77 -18.23
CA SER A 54 14.68 44.90 -17.31
C SER A 54 14.22 46.16 -18.05
N SER A 55 12.90 46.37 -18.19
CA SER A 55 12.34 47.70 -18.45
C SER A 55 10.82 47.68 -18.27
N SER A 56 10.36 47.96 -17.05
CA SER A 56 9.07 48.61 -16.81
C SER A 56 8.91 48.84 -15.31
N THR A 57 9.16 50.08 -14.92
CA THR A 57 8.96 50.62 -13.58
C THR A 57 7.47 50.89 -13.38
N ASP A 58 6.70 49.91 -12.91
CA ASP A 58 5.31 50.10 -12.49
C ASP A 58 5.14 49.65 -11.02
N PRO A 59 4.84 50.56 -10.07
CA PRO A 59 4.82 50.23 -8.65
C PRO A 59 3.41 49.90 -8.18
N ASN A 60 2.65 48.98 -8.80
CA ASN A 60 1.38 48.56 -8.19
C ASN A 60 0.73 47.25 -8.68
N THR A 61 1.48 46.16 -8.85
CA THR A 61 0.84 44.86 -9.07
C THR A 61 1.44 43.79 -8.17
N THR A 62 0.79 43.54 -7.04
CA THR A 62 1.00 42.34 -6.21
C THR A 62 0.47 41.12 -6.98
N ILE A 63 1.22 40.66 -7.97
CA ILE A 63 0.95 39.39 -8.66
C ILE A 63 1.14 38.28 -7.63
N ARG A 64 0.03 37.81 -7.05
CA ARG A 64 -0.01 36.69 -6.12
C ARG A 64 0.48 35.46 -6.88
N GLN A 65 1.73 35.07 -6.61
CA GLN A 65 2.32 33.86 -7.18
C GLN A 65 1.37 32.68 -6.90
N PRO A 66 1.01 31.88 -7.92
CA PRO A 66 0.12 30.74 -7.71
C PRO A 66 0.76 29.79 -6.69
N HIS A 67 -0.06 29.32 -5.74
CA HIS A 67 0.39 28.34 -4.76
C HIS A 67 0.98 27.13 -5.49
N PRO A 68 2.01 26.45 -4.94
CA PRO A 68 2.60 25.26 -5.55
C PRO A 68 1.56 24.19 -5.90
N SER A 69 0.44 24.17 -5.17
CA SER A 69 -0.67 23.25 -5.39
C SER A 69 -1.52 23.52 -6.65
N GLN A 70 -1.40 24.71 -7.23
CA GLN A 70 -2.19 25.18 -8.38
C GLN A 70 -1.38 25.19 -9.68
N ARG A 71 -0.10 24.81 -9.63
CA ARG A 71 0.76 24.77 -10.83
C ARG A 71 0.41 23.51 -11.64
N PRO A 72 0.20 23.65 -12.96
CA PRO A 72 -0.06 22.50 -13.81
C PRO A 72 1.18 21.61 -13.85
N ILE A 73 1.00 20.32 -13.59
CA ILE A 73 2.06 19.32 -13.75
C ILE A 73 2.01 18.81 -15.19
N LEU A 74 3.17 18.67 -15.83
CA LEU A 74 3.25 18.10 -17.16
C LEU A 74 2.78 16.64 -17.12
N ARG A 75 1.85 16.27 -18.01
CA ARG A 75 1.25 14.92 -18.04
C ARG A 75 2.30 13.81 -18.12
N SER A 76 3.33 13.97 -18.96
CA SER A 76 4.41 12.98 -19.08
C SER A 76 5.20 12.80 -17.78
N ALA A 77 5.42 13.88 -17.01
CA ALA A 77 6.11 13.79 -15.72
C ALA A 77 5.26 13.01 -14.69
N CYS A 78 3.94 13.20 -14.72
CA CYS A 78 3.01 12.41 -13.92
C CYS A 78 3.00 10.93 -14.34
N ASP A 79 2.90 10.66 -15.65
CA ASP A 79 2.90 9.28 -16.16
C ASP A 79 4.20 8.56 -15.77
N THR A 80 5.35 9.21 -15.92
CA THR A 80 6.64 8.67 -15.47
C THR A 80 6.66 8.42 -13.97
N PHE A 81 6.20 9.36 -13.13
CA PHE A 81 6.13 9.14 -11.69
C PHE A 81 5.24 7.94 -11.33
N ILE A 82 4.09 7.81 -12.00
CA ILE A 82 3.15 6.71 -11.76
C ILE A 82 3.79 5.37 -12.11
N THR A 83 4.38 5.24 -13.31
CA THR A 83 4.89 3.96 -13.81
C THR A 83 6.25 3.56 -13.24
N THR A 84 7.07 4.53 -12.82
CA THR A 84 8.45 4.26 -12.34
C THR A 84 8.61 4.33 -10.82
N VAL A 85 7.68 4.98 -10.11
CA VAL A 85 7.77 5.15 -8.64
C VAL A 85 6.56 4.58 -7.95
N LEU A 86 5.35 5.07 -8.26
CA LEU A 86 4.14 4.73 -7.51
C LEU A 86 3.77 3.24 -7.66
N PHE A 87 3.59 2.77 -8.90
CA PHE A 87 3.18 1.40 -9.17
C PHE A 87 4.23 0.36 -8.77
N PRO A 88 5.53 0.54 -9.04
CA PRO A 88 6.55 -0.36 -8.50
C PRO A 88 6.52 -0.47 -6.96
N SER A 89 6.28 0.65 -6.25
CA SER A 89 6.17 0.64 -4.79
C SER A 89 4.95 -0.15 -4.32
N TRP A 90 3.80 0.05 -4.96
CA TRP A 90 2.58 -0.71 -4.66
C TRP A 90 2.75 -2.21 -4.95
N GLN A 91 3.43 -2.56 -6.04
CA GLN A 91 3.75 -3.93 -6.42
C GLN A 91 4.69 -4.60 -5.42
N ALA A 92 5.72 -3.89 -4.93
CA ALA A 92 6.63 -4.42 -3.93
C ALA A 92 5.90 -4.76 -2.61
N ARG A 93 4.98 -3.90 -2.17
CA ARG A 93 4.15 -4.18 -0.98
C ARG A 93 3.18 -5.33 -1.22
N GLU A 94 2.56 -5.42 -2.40
CA GLU A 94 1.67 -6.54 -2.76
C GLU A 94 2.42 -7.87 -2.75
N GLN A 95 3.61 -7.92 -3.35
CA GLN A 95 4.44 -9.12 -3.38
C GLN A 95 4.83 -9.59 -1.99
N LEU A 96 5.16 -8.66 -1.08
CA LEU A 96 5.46 -9.01 0.31
C LEU A 96 4.23 -9.61 1.01
N LEU A 97 3.06 -8.97 0.87
CA LEU A 97 1.83 -9.45 1.48
C LEU A 97 1.39 -10.80 0.89
N ASP A 98 1.51 -10.98 -0.43
CA ASP A 98 1.23 -12.25 -1.12
C ASP A 98 2.16 -13.36 -0.64
N TYR A 99 3.46 -13.07 -0.54
CA TYR A 99 4.45 -14.01 -0.03
C TYR A 99 4.13 -14.42 1.42
N CYS A 100 3.89 -13.46 2.32
CA CYS A 100 3.58 -13.77 3.71
C CYS A 100 2.21 -14.44 3.88
N THR A 101 1.24 -14.16 3.01
CA THR A 101 -0.04 -14.90 2.98
C THR A 101 0.20 -16.37 2.60
N ALA A 102 1.06 -16.64 1.61
CA ALA A 102 1.40 -18.00 1.23
C ALA A 102 2.15 -18.75 2.35
N ILE A 103 3.05 -18.07 3.08
CA ILE A 103 3.72 -18.64 4.26
C ILE A 103 2.71 -18.94 5.37
N ALA A 104 1.76 -18.04 5.63
CA ALA A 104 0.73 -18.22 6.65
C ALA A 104 -0.21 -19.40 6.37
N GLN A 105 -0.39 -19.77 5.11
CA GLN A 105 -1.20 -20.92 4.68
C GLN A 105 -0.43 -22.25 4.70
N ALA A 106 0.91 -22.20 4.79
CA ALA A 106 1.75 -23.39 4.83
C ALA A 106 1.79 -23.98 6.26
N PRO A 107 1.88 -25.32 6.41
CA PRO A 107 2.14 -25.93 7.70
C PRO A 107 3.43 -25.39 8.30
N ASP A 108 3.40 -25.09 9.59
CA ASP A 108 4.51 -24.50 10.31
C ASP A 108 5.13 -25.51 11.30
N PRO A 109 6.13 -26.30 10.88
CA PRO A 109 6.77 -27.30 11.73
C PRO A 109 7.65 -26.68 12.83
N ASP A 110 8.04 -25.41 12.67
CA ASP A 110 8.99 -24.71 13.54
C ASP A 110 8.27 -23.83 14.59
N ASP A 111 6.97 -24.03 14.82
CA ASP A 111 6.21 -23.30 15.85
C ASP A 111 6.64 -23.79 17.25
N PRO A 112 7.37 -22.96 18.03
CA PRO A 112 7.85 -23.37 19.36
C PRO A 112 6.71 -23.55 20.36
N ASP A 113 5.56 -22.90 20.11
CA ASP A 113 4.43 -22.84 21.03
C ASP A 113 3.35 -23.88 20.70
N ALA A 114 3.51 -24.69 19.65
CA ALA A 114 2.48 -25.60 19.15
C ALA A 114 1.92 -26.53 20.24
N ALA A 115 2.79 -27.27 20.95
CA ALA A 115 2.37 -28.20 21.98
C ALA A 115 1.70 -27.51 23.20
N ALA A 116 2.26 -26.37 23.62
CA ALA A 116 1.72 -25.59 24.74
C ALA A 116 0.35 -24.99 24.40
N ARG A 117 0.19 -24.49 23.17
CA ARG A 117 -1.06 -23.95 22.62
C ARG A 117 -2.14 -25.01 22.50
N GLU A 118 -1.82 -26.20 21.99
CA GLU A 118 -2.77 -27.31 21.93
C GLU A 118 -3.25 -27.74 23.32
N ALA A 119 -2.34 -27.83 24.29
CA ALA A 119 -2.69 -28.15 25.67
C ALA A 119 -3.61 -27.08 26.28
N TYR A 120 -3.31 -25.79 26.06
CA TYR A 120 -4.12 -24.67 26.50
C TYR A 120 -5.53 -24.69 25.87
N ASN A 121 -5.60 -24.86 24.55
CA ASN A 121 -6.86 -24.89 23.81
C ASN A 121 -7.74 -26.06 24.25
N ARG A 122 -7.16 -27.25 24.39
CA ARG A 122 -7.87 -28.45 24.88
C ARG A 122 -8.41 -28.26 26.30
N ALA A 123 -7.59 -27.71 27.20
CA ALA A 123 -8.00 -27.47 28.60
C ALA A 123 -9.12 -26.41 28.70
N GLY A 124 -9.04 -25.36 27.89
CA GLY A 124 -10.07 -24.32 27.84
C GLY A 124 -11.40 -24.79 27.26
N GLU A 125 -11.35 -25.59 26.19
CA GLU A 125 -12.53 -26.21 25.58
C GLU A 125 -13.24 -27.14 26.57
N ALA A 126 -12.49 -28.03 27.24
CA ALA A 126 -13.05 -28.92 28.27
C ALA A 126 -13.67 -28.13 29.45
N ARG A 127 -13.09 -26.98 29.80
CA ARG A 127 -13.63 -26.09 30.85
C ARG A 127 -14.94 -25.43 30.43
N VAL A 128 -15.12 -25.11 29.16
CA VAL A 128 -16.39 -24.56 28.65
C VAL A 128 -17.45 -25.65 28.58
N GLU A 129 -17.10 -26.83 28.05
CA GLU A 129 -18.01 -27.96 27.90
C GLU A 129 -18.54 -28.50 29.24
N SER A 130 -17.74 -28.42 30.30
CA SER A 130 -18.14 -28.85 31.65
C SER A 130 -19.07 -27.88 32.39
N LYS A 131 -19.38 -26.71 31.83
CA LYS A 131 -20.21 -25.70 32.50
C LYS A 131 -21.63 -25.64 31.93
N ASN A 132 -22.58 -25.41 32.83
CA ASN A 132 -23.98 -25.29 32.48
C ASN A 132 -24.35 -23.81 32.27
N GLU A 133 -24.63 -23.43 31.02
CA GLU A 133 -25.00 -22.05 30.64
C GLU A 133 -26.24 -21.52 31.36
N ARG A 134 -27.11 -22.40 31.89
CA ARG A 134 -28.28 -21.98 32.68
C ARG A 134 -27.92 -21.46 34.06
N LEU A 135 -26.79 -21.91 34.62
CA LEU A 135 -26.32 -21.50 35.95
C LEU A 135 -25.49 -20.20 35.87
N ASP A 136 -24.75 -20.02 34.77
CA ASP A 136 -23.95 -18.83 34.49
C ASP A 136 -23.89 -18.55 32.98
N PRO A 137 -24.59 -17.52 32.48
CA PRO A 137 -24.58 -17.14 31.07
C PRO A 137 -23.21 -16.70 30.51
N TYR A 138 -22.21 -16.45 31.34
CA TYR A 138 -20.87 -16.03 30.92
C TYR A 138 -19.85 -17.18 30.96
N SER A 139 -20.27 -18.35 31.41
CA SER A 139 -19.42 -19.51 31.66
C SER A 139 -18.81 -20.14 30.40
N GLY A 140 -19.48 -19.98 29.25
CA GLY A 140 -19.12 -20.60 27.97
C GLY A 140 -18.08 -19.83 27.13
N ARG A 141 -17.50 -18.75 27.64
CA ARG A 141 -16.48 -17.98 26.90
C ARG A 141 -15.10 -18.58 27.11
N PHE A 142 -14.51 -19.10 26.03
CA PHE A 142 -13.11 -19.44 25.94
C PHE A 142 -12.52 -18.88 24.64
N PHE A 143 -11.38 -18.23 24.75
CA PHE A 143 -10.64 -17.70 23.60
C PHE A 143 -9.48 -18.66 23.32
N ARG A 144 -9.52 -19.28 22.13
CA ARG A 144 -8.42 -20.14 21.68
C ARG A 144 -7.18 -19.28 21.47
N LYS A 145 -6.03 -19.80 21.87
CA LYS A 145 -4.73 -19.23 21.49
C LYS A 145 -4.47 -19.61 20.03
N GLU A 146 -4.29 -18.60 19.20
CA GLU A 146 -3.97 -18.71 17.77
C GLU A 146 -2.52 -19.16 17.58
N SER A 147 -2.25 -19.83 16.46
CA SER A 147 -0.90 -20.12 16.00
C SER A 147 -0.24 -18.87 15.42
N ARG A 148 1.09 -18.80 15.42
CA ARG A 148 1.80 -17.69 14.78
C ARG A 148 1.47 -17.57 13.27
N ALA A 149 1.10 -18.67 12.61
CA ALA A 149 0.65 -18.68 11.23
C ALA A 149 -0.77 -18.08 11.07
N GLU A 150 -1.69 -18.39 11.98
CA GLU A 150 -3.03 -17.76 12.04
C GLU A 150 -2.93 -16.27 12.34
N GLU A 151 -2.10 -15.87 13.31
CA GLU A 151 -1.83 -14.46 13.63
C GLU A 151 -1.26 -13.72 12.40
N LEU A 152 -0.33 -14.36 11.67
CA LEU A 152 0.23 -13.81 10.44
C LEU A 152 -0.82 -13.69 9.33
N ALA A 153 -1.74 -14.66 9.20
CA ALA A 153 -2.82 -14.60 8.22
C ALA A 153 -3.75 -13.42 8.50
N GLU A 154 -4.20 -13.26 9.76
CA GLU A 154 -5.04 -12.14 10.19
C GLU A 154 -4.31 -10.79 10.01
N PHE A 155 -3.02 -10.75 10.31
CA PHE A 155 -2.17 -9.60 10.04
C PHE A 155 -2.16 -9.24 8.55
N CYS A 156 -1.88 -10.20 7.67
CA CYS A 156 -1.84 -9.97 6.22
C CYS A 156 -3.19 -9.52 5.66
N GLU A 157 -4.30 -10.07 6.15
CA GLU A 157 -5.65 -9.66 5.74
C GLU A 157 -5.92 -8.19 6.12
N ARG A 158 -5.61 -7.80 7.35
CA ARG A 158 -5.75 -6.41 7.79
C ARG A 158 -4.89 -5.45 6.97
N GLU A 159 -3.63 -5.82 6.72
CA GLU A 159 -2.74 -4.97 5.93
C GLU A 159 -3.17 -4.84 4.47
N ARG A 160 -3.84 -5.84 3.88
CA ARG A 160 -4.46 -5.69 2.55
C ARG A 160 -5.57 -4.65 2.52
N VAL A 161 -6.41 -4.63 3.55
CA VAL A 161 -7.47 -3.60 3.69
C VAL A 161 -6.83 -2.21 3.84
N VAL A 162 -5.76 -2.09 4.63
CA VAL A 162 -5.00 -0.85 4.77
C VAL A 162 -4.41 -0.42 3.42
N GLU A 163 -3.78 -1.33 2.67
CA GLU A 163 -3.24 -1.04 1.34
C GLU A 163 -4.32 -0.54 0.38
N ASP A 164 -5.50 -1.14 0.36
CA ASP A 164 -6.61 -0.68 -0.49
C ASP A 164 -7.03 0.77 -0.15
N ILE A 165 -7.08 1.11 1.14
CA ILE A 165 -7.39 2.48 1.60
C ILE A 165 -6.28 3.45 1.17
N VAL A 166 -5.02 3.08 1.38
CA VAL A 166 -3.86 3.89 1.02
C VAL A 166 -3.84 4.14 -0.49
N ARG A 167 -3.99 3.10 -1.31
CA ARG A 167 -4.03 3.19 -2.78
C ARG A 167 -5.17 4.09 -3.27
N GLU A 168 -6.37 3.93 -2.70
CA GLU A 168 -7.51 4.80 -3.04
C GLU A 168 -7.21 6.28 -2.74
N ARG A 169 -6.68 6.56 -1.54
CA ARG A 169 -6.36 7.93 -1.11
C ARG A 169 -5.25 8.55 -1.98
N SER A 170 -4.15 7.83 -2.17
CA SER A 170 -3.03 8.26 -3.00
C SER A 170 -3.48 8.52 -4.44
N TRP A 171 -4.29 7.63 -5.00
CA TRP A 171 -4.82 7.78 -6.35
C TRP A 171 -5.76 8.97 -6.49
N GLY A 172 -6.56 9.28 -5.46
CA GLY A 172 -7.37 10.48 -5.41
C GLY A 172 -6.54 11.77 -5.57
N VAL A 173 -5.39 11.84 -4.89
CA VAL A 173 -4.47 12.98 -5.02
C VAL A 173 -3.81 13.02 -6.39
N VAL A 174 -3.33 11.87 -6.90
CA VAL A 174 -2.73 11.76 -8.24
C VAL A 174 -3.72 12.23 -9.30
N ARG A 175 -4.97 11.77 -9.27
CA ARG A 175 -6.03 12.17 -10.20
C ARG A 175 -6.26 13.68 -10.17
N SER A 176 -6.36 14.25 -8.97
CA SER A 176 -6.59 15.68 -8.77
C SER A 176 -5.45 16.54 -9.31
N ARG A 177 -4.19 16.12 -9.14
CA ARG A 177 -3.02 16.95 -9.49
C ARG A 177 -2.50 16.74 -10.89
N CYS A 178 -2.55 15.51 -11.38
CA CYS A 178 -2.04 15.16 -12.70
C CYS A 178 -3.09 15.35 -13.81
N GLY A 179 -4.27 15.87 -13.49
CA GLY A 179 -5.35 16.13 -14.46
C GLY A 179 -5.71 14.86 -15.22
N VAL A 180 -5.64 13.72 -14.53
CA VAL A 180 -5.60 12.41 -15.15
C VAL A 180 -6.95 12.12 -15.77
N ALA A 181 -7.10 12.43 -17.05
CA ALA A 181 -8.16 11.94 -17.94
C ALA A 181 -7.95 10.45 -18.24
N LEU A 182 -7.80 9.61 -17.21
CA LEU A 182 -7.87 8.15 -17.34
C LEU A 182 -9.30 7.64 -17.16
N ASP A 183 -10.29 8.54 -17.16
CA ASP A 183 -11.69 8.20 -16.89
C ASP A 183 -12.64 9.17 -17.65
N GLU A 184 -12.56 9.19 -18.97
CA GLU A 184 -13.76 9.41 -19.80
C GLU A 184 -14.18 8.09 -20.44
N GLY A 185 -14.31 7.08 -19.59
CA GLY A 185 -15.12 5.92 -19.86
C GLY A 185 -15.91 5.68 -18.60
N LEU A 186 -17.15 6.19 -18.55
CA LEU A 186 -18.19 5.75 -17.62
C LEU A 186 -18.33 4.22 -17.75
N ALA A 187 -17.45 3.47 -17.11
CA ALA A 187 -17.34 2.04 -17.29
C ALA A 187 -17.89 1.37 -16.04
N GLU A 188 -19.23 1.31 -16.00
CA GLU A 188 -20.00 0.12 -15.63
C GLU A 188 -19.14 -0.99 -15.02
N GLY A 189 -18.93 -0.93 -13.70
CA GLY A 189 -18.19 -2.00 -13.03
C GLY A 189 -17.70 -1.67 -11.63
N ARG A 190 -17.86 -2.64 -10.74
CA ARG A 190 -17.53 -2.64 -9.30
C ARG A 190 -16.03 -2.42 -8.96
N LYS A 191 -15.16 -2.16 -9.93
CA LYS A 191 -13.69 -2.11 -9.73
C LYS A 191 -13.23 -0.67 -9.52
N ARG A 192 -12.37 -0.46 -8.53
CA ARG A 192 -11.78 0.85 -8.20
C ARG A 192 -10.94 1.38 -9.38
N PRO A 193 -10.95 2.70 -9.68
CA PRO A 193 -10.23 3.24 -10.84
C PRO A 193 -8.71 2.98 -10.82
N TRP A 194 -8.08 3.05 -9.64
CA TRP A 194 -6.65 2.76 -9.50
C TRP A 194 -6.33 1.30 -9.83
N ALA A 195 -7.22 0.37 -9.48
CA ALA A 195 -7.00 -1.05 -9.68
C ALA A 195 -6.94 -1.41 -11.16
N ARG A 196 -7.74 -0.75 -12.00
CA ARG A 196 -7.68 -0.91 -13.47
C ARG A 196 -6.35 -0.40 -14.02
N ALA A 197 -5.94 0.81 -13.65
CA ALA A 197 -4.69 1.41 -14.11
C ALA A 197 -3.46 0.60 -13.67
N PHE A 198 -3.47 0.14 -12.42
CA PHE A 198 -2.41 -0.68 -11.85
C PHE A 198 -2.34 -2.06 -12.51
N GLN A 199 -3.49 -2.70 -12.74
CA GLN A 199 -3.54 -3.98 -13.44
C GLN A 199 -3.03 -3.87 -14.87
N LYS A 200 -3.44 -2.82 -15.60
CA LYS A 200 -2.95 -2.55 -16.95
C LYS A 200 -1.42 -2.43 -16.97
N TRP A 201 -0.85 -1.63 -16.08
CA TRP A 201 0.62 -1.49 -15.98
C TRP A 201 1.33 -2.82 -15.71
N ARG A 202 0.74 -3.71 -14.90
CA ARG A 202 1.30 -5.06 -14.66
C ARG A 202 1.27 -5.92 -15.92
N ASP A 203 0.19 -5.84 -16.69
CA ASP A 203 0.03 -6.63 -17.91
C ASP A 203 0.96 -6.12 -19.03
N ASP A 204 1.14 -4.80 -19.13
CA ASP A 204 2.12 -4.17 -20.02
C ASP A 204 3.55 -4.65 -19.68
N LEU A 205 3.94 -4.62 -18.39
CA LEU A 205 5.25 -5.12 -17.94
C LEU A 205 5.48 -6.61 -18.20
N ARG A 206 4.43 -7.43 -18.16
CA ARG A 206 4.52 -8.86 -18.47
C ARG A 206 4.73 -9.09 -19.95
N THR A 207 4.07 -8.29 -20.78
CA THR A 207 4.20 -8.35 -22.24
C THR A 207 5.63 -7.97 -22.64
N GLU A 208 6.15 -6.85 -22.12
CA GLU A 208 7.53 -6.40 -22.38
C GLU A 208 8.58 -7.46 -22.01
N ARG A 209 8.38 -8.18 -20.89
CA ARG A 209 9.29 -9.26 -20.47
C ARG A 209 9.13 -10.54 -21.30
N GLY A 210 7.93 -10.79 -21.83
CA GLY A 210 7.65 -11.93 -22.69
C GLY A 210 8.29 -11.78 -24.06
N ASP A 211 8.23 -10.57 -24.62
CA ASP A 211 8.84 -10.23 -25.92
C ASP A 211 10.39 -10.19 -25.87
N GLU A 212 10.98 -10.13 -24.67
CA GLU A 212 12.45 -10.17 -24.47
C GLU A 212 13.02 -11.61 -24.45
N LEU A 213 12.15 -12.63 -24.49
CA LEU A 213 12.52 -14.05 -24.42
C LEU A 213 12.30 -14.82 -25.74
N ASP A 214 11.83 -14.15 -26.79
CA ASP A 214 11.72 -14.65 -28.17
C ASP A 214 12.72 -13.94 -29.11
#